data_AF-A0A146KH89-F1
#
_entry.id   AF-A0A146KH89-F1
#
_cell.length_a   1.000
_cell.length_b   1.000
_cell.length_c   1.000
_cell.angle_alpha   90.00
_cell.angle_beta   90.00
_cell.angle_gamma   90.00
#
_symmetry.space_group_name_H-M   'P 1'
#
loop_
_entity.id
_entity.type
_entity.pdbx_description
1 polymer ?
#
loop_
_entity_poly.entity_id
_entity_poly.type
_entity_poly.pdbx_seq_one_letter_code
_entity_poly.pdbx_strand_id
1 'polypeptide(L)'
;WMVLEKMIQRLYDDVVLSAQNDTLSDVKPSARRKEYNKQRAEENAQDKKPPFKWTHPLDVQFCIVAMALGWNRVTPAQICRFIGDIPRQIISSHLQKIKKEITKVNGKVSNVDMPIHISSKRFGIVSKHWQNANDRMTDEQILFLVGKQ
;
A
#
# COMPACT_ATOMS: atom_id res chain seq x y z
N TRP A 1 -35.84 -43.98 0.70
CA TRP A 1 -34.68 -43.16 1.06
C TRP A 1 -34.09 -42.35 -0.10
N MET A 2 -33.98 -42.86 -1.33
CA MET A 2 -33.48 -42.07 -2.50
C MET A 2 -34.43 -40.97 -3.06
N VAL A 3 -35.68 -40.87 -2.62
CA VAL A 3 -36.65 -39.90 -3.18
C VAL A 3 -36.59 -38.55 -2.44
N LEU A 4 -36.25 -38.55 -1.14
CA LEU A 4 -36.20 -37.33 -0.33
C LEU A 4 -35.01 -36.43 -0.71
N GLU A 5 -33.85 -37.01 -0.99
CA GLU A 5 -32.64 -36.27 -1.38
C GLU A 5 -32.83 -35.53 -2.72
N LYS A 6 -33.55 -36.12 -3.68
CA LYS A 6 -33.84 -35.46 -4.97
C LYS A 6 -34.82 -34.29 -4.85
N MET A 7 -35.71 -34.28 -3.85
CA MET A 7 -36.59 -33.14 -3.60
C MET A 7 -35.86 -32.01 -2.87
N ILE A 8 -34.96 -32.33 -1.95
CA ILE A 8 -34.16 -31.32 -1.24
C ILE A 8 -33.18 -30.62 -2.21
N GLN A 9 -32.57 -31.36 -3.14
CA GLN A 9 -31.70 -30.76 -4.16
C GLN A 9 -32.45 -29.80 -5.09
N ARG A 10 -33.67 -30.15 -5.52
CA ARG A 10 -34.51 -29.27 -6.36
C ARG A 10 -34.93 -27.99 -5.64
N LEU A 11 -35.26 -28.06 -4.35
CA LEU A 11 -35.58 -26.88 -3.55
C LEU A 11 -34.36 -25.96 -3.35
N TYR A 12 -33.15 -26.53 -3.25
CA TYR A 12 -31.93 -25.74 -3.14
C TYR A 12 -31.59 -25.04 -4.46
N ASP A 13 -31.76 -25.73 -5.59
CA ASP A 13 -31.49 -25.16 -6.92
C ASP A 13 -32.52 -24.06 -7.28
N ASP A 14 -33.81 -24.23 -6.94
CA ASP A 14 -34.83 -23.19 -7.19
C ASP A 14 -34.58 -21.91 -6.36
N VAL A 15 -34.13 -22.04 -5.10
CA VAL A 15 -33.87 -20.88 -4.22
C VAL A 15 -32.57 -20.16 -4.57
N VAL A 16 -31.54 -20.90 -5.00
CA VAL A 16 -30.23 -20.29 -5.34
C VAL A 16 -30.24 -19.70 -6.76
N LEU A 17 -30.98 -20.28 -7.70
CA LEU A 17 -31.07 -19.76 -9.07
C LEU A 17 -32.11 -18.64 -9.22
N SER A 18 -33.12 -18.53 -8.33
CA SER A 18 -34.03 -17.36 -8.31
C SER A 18 -33.40 -16.11 -7.69
N ALA A 19 -32.27 -16.24 -6.98
CA ALA A 19 -31.60 -15.12 -6.33
C ALA A 19 -30.62 -14.34 -7.25
N GLN A 20 -30.39 -14.79 -8.49
CA GLN A 20 -29.39 -14.19 -9.38
C GLN A 20 -29.92 -13.66 -10.72
N ASN A 21 -31.24 -13.69 -10.98
CA ASN A 21 -31.77 -13.29 -12.29
C ASN A 21 -32.89 -12.25 -12.30
N ASP A 22 -33.06 -11.47 -11.24
CA ASP A 22 -33.95 -10.31 -11.29
C ASP A 22 -33.23 -8.96 -11.13
N THR A 23 -33.39 -8.16 -12.18
CA THR A 23 -33.32 -6.69 -12.25
C THR A 23 -31.96 -6.00 -12.42
N LEU A 24 -31.30 -6.30 -13.55
CA LEU A 24 -30.72 -5.24 -14.39
C LEU A 24 -31.83 -4.69 -15.31
N SER A 25 -32.63 -3.76 -14.80
CA SER A 25 -33.39 -2.81 -15.64
C SER A 25 -33.90 -1.61 -14.83
N ASP A 26 -33.32 -0.44 -15.12
CA ASP A 26 -33.98 0.87 -15.12
C ASP A 26 -34.79 1.35 -13.88
N VAL A 27 -34.28 1.16 -12.67
CA VAL A 27 -34.79 1.91 -11.51
C VAL A 27 -34.13 3.29 -11.47
N LYS A 28 -34.81 4.32 -12.01
CA LYS A 28 -34.45 5.72 -11.75
C LYS A 28 -34.34 5.91 -10.23
N PRO A 29 -33.19 6.37 -9.69
CA PRO A 29 -33.06 6.54 -8.26
C PRO A 29 -34.09 7.56 -7.78
N SER A 30 -34.92 7.19 -6.80
CA SER A 30 -35.92 8.10 -6.23
C SER A 30 -35.22 9.38 -5.72
N ALA A 31 -35.89 10.53 -5.82
CA ALA A 31 -35.33 11.82 -5.42
C ALA A 31 -34.72 11.78 -4.01
N ARG A 32 -35.39 11.05 -3.10
CA ARG A 32 -34.95 10.81 -1.72
C ARG A 32 -33.63 10.03 -1.62
N ARG A 33 -33.41 9.03 -2.49
CA ARG A 33 -32.15 8.26 -2.54
C ARG A 33 -31.01 9.05 -3.16
N LYS A 34 -31.30 9.91 -4.15
CA LYS A 34 -30.33 10.86 -4.71
C LYS A 34 -29.90 11.90 -3.67
N GLU A 35 -30.86 12.43 -2.92
CA GLU A 35 -30.60 13.43 -1.88
C GLU A 35 -29.82 12.86 -0.71
N TYR A 36 -30.15 11.66 -0.23
CA TYR A 36 -29.35 10.96 0.78
C TYR A 36 -27.91 10.68 0.30
N ASN A 37 -27.75 10.21 -0.94
CA ASN A 37 -26.41 9.98 -1.51
C ASN A 37 -25.63 11.28 -1.74
N LYS A 38 -26.33 12.37 -2.08
CA LYS A 38 -25.74 13.71 -2.25
C LYS A 38 -25.31 14.28 -0.89
N GLN A 39 -26.16 14.21 0.13
CA GLN A 39 -25.83 14.61 1.51
C GLN A 39 -24.65 13.81 2.06
N ARG A 40 -24.63 12.49 1.86
CA ARG A 40 -23.49 11.64 2.26
C ARG A 40 -22.22 11.96 1.48
N ALA A 41 -22.32 12.33 0.19
CA ALA A 41 -21.17 12.73 -0.61
C ALA A 41 -20.63 14.13 -0.21
N GLU A 42 -21.52 15.03 0.22
CA GLU A 42 -21.22 16.37 0.70
C GLU A 42 -20.61 16.34 2.12
N GLU A 43 -21.15 15.51 3.02
CA GLU A 43 -20.55 15.22 4.34
C GLU A 43 -19.16 14.60 4.20
N ASN A 44 -18.97 13.66 3.26
CA ASN A 44 -17.64 13.11 2.96
C ASN A 44 -16.72 14.07 2.19
N ALA A 45 -17.25 15.19 1.65
CA ALA A 45 -16.45 16.20 0.96
C ALA A 45 -15.91 17.26 1.93
N GLN A 46 -16.62 17.55 3.03
CA GLN A 46 -16.24 18.56 4.01
C GLN A 46 -15.06 18.17 4.90
N ASP A 47 -14.78 16.87 5.08
CA ASP A 47 -13.66 16.36 5.88
C ASP A 47 -12.46 15.85 5.06
N LYS A 48 -12.35 16.24 3.79
CA LYS A 48 -11.21 15.85 2.96
C LYS A 48 -9.94 16.57 3.43
N LYS A 49 -9.27 15.99 4.43
CA LYS A 49 -7.88 16.31 4.76
C LYS A 49 -7.08 16.34 3.46
N PRO A 50 -6.19 17.34 3.27
CA PRO A 50 -5.41 17.44 2.05
C PRO A 50 -4.67 16.12 1.80
N PRO A 51 -4.59 15.68 0.53
CA PRO A 51 -3.90 14.44 0.20
C PRO A 51 -2.46 14.52 0.68
N PHE A 52 -1.98 13.46 1.32
CA PHE A 52 -0.60 13.40 1.77
C PHE A 52 0.36 13.58 0.59
N LYS A 53 1.35 14.45 0.77
CA LYS A 53 2.36 14.75 -0.24
C LYS A 53 3.74 14.35 0.25
N TRP A 54 4.42 13.51 -0.52
CA TRP A 54 5.84 13.23 -0.31
C TRP A 54 6.67 14.46 -0.63
N THR A 55 7.29 15.04 0.39
CA THR A 55 8.30 16.09 0.21
C THR A 55 9.63 15.43 -0.13
N HIS A 56 10.50 16.11 -0.88
CA HIS A 56 11.79 15.55 -1.27
C HIS A 56 12.64 15.08 -0.07
N PRO A 57 12.76 15.85 1.05
CA PRO A 57 13.52 15.38 2.22
C PRO A 57 12.94 14.10 2.84
N LEU A 58 11.61 13.98 2.87
CA LEU A 58 10.94 12.82 3.45
C LEU A 58 11.08 11.58 2.55
N ASP A 59 11.02 11.78 1.24
CA ASP A 59 11.26 10.73 0.25
C ASP A 59 12.70 10.19 0.34
N VAL A 60 13.68 11.09 0.47
CA VAL A 60 15.09 10.72 0.71
C VAL A 60 15.23 9.89 1.99
N GLN A 61 14.63 10.33 3.10
CA GLN A 61 14.64 9.58 4.36
C GLN A 61 14.00 8.20 4.21
N PHE A 62 12.83 8.13 3.57
CA PHE A 62 12.14 6.88 3.29
C PHE A 62 13.04 5.91 2.53
N CYS A 63 13.68 6.36 1.45
CA CYS A 63 14.52 5.50 0.63
C CYS A 63 15.79 5.05 1.35
N ILE A 64 16.41 5.92 2.17
CA ILE A 64 17.56 5.53 3.00
C ILE A 64 17.15 4.41 3.96
N VAL A 65 16.04 4.57 4.68
CA VAL A 65 15.53 3.57 5.63
C VAL A 65 15.21 2.26 4.93
N ALA A 66 14.49 2.32 3.80
CA ALA A 66 14.08 1.13 3.07
C ALA A 66 15.27 0.36 2.50
N MET A 67 16.28 1.06 1.99
CA MET A 67 17.53 0.45 1.53
C MET A 67 18.34 -0.13 2.69
N ALA A 68 18.46 0.58 3.81
CA ALA A 68 19.22 0.13 4.98
C ALA A 68 18.61 -1.12 5.64
N LEU A 69 17.28 -1.25 5.63
CA LEU A 69 16.55 -2.45 6.05
C LEU A 69 16.58 -3.57 4.99
N GLY A 70 16.95 -3.23 3.75
CA GLY A 70 16.98 -4.12 2.61
C GLY A 70 15.64 -4.16 1.88
N TRP A 71 15.65 -3.73 0.61
CA TRP A 71 14.45 -3.64 -0.22
C TRP A 71 13.63 -4.93 -0.25
N ASN A 72 14.27 -6.10 -0.27
CA ASN A 72 13.57 -7.38 -0.37
C ASN A 72 12.85 -7.80 0.91
N ARG A 73 13.31 -7.32 2.08
CA ARG A 73 12.83 -7.76 3.40
C ARG A 73 12.03 -6.69 4.14
N VAL A 74 12.21 -5.42 3.77
CA VAL A 74 11.60 -4.30 4.47
C VAL A 74 10.07 -4.32 4.37
N THR A 75 9.42 -4.13 5.51
CA THR A 75 7.96 -4.00 5.64
C THR A 75 7.57 -2.54 5.94
N PRO A 76 6.36 -2.09 5.52
CA PRO A 76 5.90 -0.74 5.83
C PRO A 76 5.91 -0.41 7.33
N ALA A 77 5.61 -1.40 8.18
CA ALA A 77 5.58 -1.22 9.63
C ALA A 77 6.96 -0.92 10.21
N GLN A 78 8.03 -1.49 9.66
CA GLN A 78 9.40 -1.18 10.06
C GLN A 78 9.77 0.25 9.67
N ILE A 79 9.44 0.67 8.44
CA ILE A 79 9.76 2.03 7.97
C ILE A 79 9.04 3.08 8.82
N CYS A 80 7.77 2.87 9.20
CA CYS A 80 7.01 3.77 10.08
C CYS A 80 7.76 4.13 11.38
N ARG A 81 8.58 3.21 11.93
CA ARG A 81 9.34 3.47 13.17
C ARG A 81 10.38 4.58 13.02
N PHE A 82 10.84 4.86 11.80
CA PHE A 82 11.93 5.81 11.54
C PHE A 82 11.46 7.15 10.97
N ILE A 83 10.44 7.17 10.11
CA ILE A 83 10.03 8.37 9.35
C ILE A 83 8.90 9.18 10.00
N GLY A 84 8.37 8.74 11.15
CA GLY A 84 7.36 9.48 11.93
C GLY A 84 5.93 9.05 11.63
N ASP A 85 4.97 9.90 11.98
CA ASP A 85 3.53 9.57 11.95
C ASP A 85 2.93 9.69 10.54
N ILE A 86 3.36 8.78 9.66
CA ILE A 86 2.83 8.62 8.30
C ILE A 86 1.99 7.34 8.27
N PRO A 87 0.74 7.40 7.80
CA PRO A 87 -0.11 6.22 7.70
C PRO A 87 0.58 5.08 6.94
N ARG A 88 0.56 3.88 7.53
CA ARG A 88 1.19 2.68 6.96
C ARG A 88 0.79 2.40 5.49
N GLN A 89 -0.45 2.72 5.12
CA GLN A 89 -0.96 2.59 3.75
C GLN A 89 -0.23 3.47 2.74
N ILE A 90 0.15 4.69 3.13
CA ILE A 90 0.92 5.61 2.30
C ILE A 90 2.34 5.10 2.12
N ILE A 91 2.96 4.64 3.21
CA ILE A 91 4.28 3.98 3.20
C ILE A 91 4.26 2.74 2.28
N SER A 92 3.23 1.91 2.39
CA SER A 92 3.09 0.70 1.57
C SER A 92 2.96 1.02 0.08
N SER A 93 2.09 1.98 -0.27
CA SER A 93 1.90 2.42 -1.65
C SER A 93 3.20 2.98 -2.24
N HIS A 94 3.89 3.82 -1.47
CA HIS A 94 5.17 4.40 -1.90
C HIS A 94 6.26 3.35 -2.06
N LEU A 95 6.40 2.42 -1.11
CA LEU A 95 7.35 1.30 -1.20
C LEU A 95 7.15 0.46 -2.46
N GLN A 96 5.91 0.17 -2.81
CA GLN A 96 5.59 -0.56 -4.04
C GLN A 96 5.98 0.23 -5.29
N LYS A 97 5.71 1.54 -5.30
CA LYS A 97 6.08 2.42 -6.41
C LYS A 97 7.60 2.44 -6.62
N ILE A 98 8.36 2.66 -5.54
CA ILE A 98 9.83 2.69 -5.60
C ILE A 98 10.41 1.35 -6.07
N LYS A 99 9.93 0.23 -5.54
CA LYS A 99 10.36 -1.11 -5.99
C LYS A 99 10.09 -1.33 -7.48
N LYS A 100 8.93 -0.89 -7.99
CA LYS A 100 8.60 -0.97 -9.42
C LYS A 100 9.55 -0.11 -10.26
N GLU A 101 9.87 1.09 -9.81
CA GLU A 101 10.84 1.96 -10.48
C GLU A 101 12.23 1.31 -10.56
N ILE A 102 12.74 0.77 -9.44
CA ILE A 102 14.01 0.03 -9.41
C ILE A 102 13.97 -1.17 -10.37
N THR A 103 12.91 -1.97 -10.30
CA THR A 103 12.73 -3.16 -11.15
C THR A 103 12.71 -2.78 -12.63
N LYS A 104 12.08 -1.66 -12.98
CA LYS A 104 12.01 -1.18 -14.37
C LYS A 104 13.40 -0.87 -14.94
N VAL A 105 14.32 -0.38 -14.10
CA VAL A 105 15.69 -0.02 -14.52
C VAL A 105 16.62 -1.22 -14.47
N ASN A 106 16.53 -2.05 -13.43
CA ASN A 106 17.50 -3.10 -13.12
C ASN A 106 17.01 -4.52 -13.45
N GLY A 107 15.75 -4.69 -13.86
CA GLY A 107 15.08 -5.98 -14.08
C GLY A 107 14.68 -6.72 -12.78
N LYS A 108 15.36 -6.47 -11.67
CA LYS A 108 15.06 -7.01 -10.34
C LYS A 108 15.43 -6.01 -9.24
N VAL A 109 14.96 -6.26 -8.01
CA VAL A 109 15.30 -5.45 -6.84
C VAL A 109 16.44 -6.11 -6.05
N SER A 110 17.56 -5.40 -5.92
CA SER A 110 18.70 -5.72 -5.05
C SER A 110 18.78 -4.72 -3.89
N ASN A 111 19.34 -5.14 -2.75
CA ASN A 111 19.44 -4.29 -1.55
C ASN A 111 20.38 -3.08 -1.73
N VAL A 112 21.25 -3.10 -2.75
CA VAL A 112 22.16 -2.00 -3.09
C VAL A 112 21.58 -1.04 -4.14
N ASP A 113 20.39 -1.32 -4.67
CA ASP A 113 19.80 -0.52 -5.74
C ASP A 113 19.28 0.82 -5.23
N MET A 114 19.53 1.86 -6.03
CA MET A 114 19.10 3.22 -5.73
C MET A 114 17.97 3.66 -6.68
N PRO A 115 16.91 4.31 -6.16
CA PRO A 115 15.90 4.94 -6.99
C PRO A 115 16.52 6.09 -7.81
N ILE A 116 16.21 6.14 -9.10
CA ILE A 116 16.81 7.11 -10.04
C ILE A 116 16.49 8.58 -9.73
N HIS A 117 15.37 8.85 -9.06
CA HIS A 117 14.91 10.21 -8.77
C HIS A 117 15.52 10.79 -7.48
N ILE A 118 16.35 10.03 -6.76
CA ILE A 118 16.95 10.46 -5.50
C ILE A 118 18.47 10.35 -5.58
N SER A 119 19.15 11.43 -5.18
CA SER A 119 20.59 11.44 -4.94
C SER A 119 20.88 11.85 -3.50
N SER A 120 21.73 11.10 -2.81
CA SER A 120 22.23 11.45 -1.47
C SER A 120 23.52 10.71 -1.19
N LYS A 121 24.49 11.40 -0.57
CA LYS A 121 25.76 10.81 -0.13
C LYS A 121 25.55 9.66 0.86
N ARG A 122 24.43 9.68 1.60
CA ARG A 122 24.08 8.65 2.59
C ARG A 122 23.81 7.29 1.96
N PHE A 123 23.36 7.24 0.70
CA PHE A 123 23.21 5.96 -0.01
C PHE A 123 24.54 5.25 -0.26
N GLY A 124 25.63 6.00 -0.45
CA GLY A 124 26.97 5.42 -0.54
C GLY A 124 27.38 4.69 0.75
N ILE A 125 26.96 5.21 1.91
CA ILE A 125 27.21 4.57 3.21
C ILE A 125 26.41 3.26 3.33
N VAL A 126 25.13 3.30 2.98
CA VAL A 126 24.24 2.11 3.02
C VAL A 126 24.71 1.04 2.03
N SER A 127 25.06 1.42 0.81
CA SER A 127 25.56 0.50 -0.21
C SER A 127 26.86 -0.18 0.22
N LYS A 128 27.81 0.59 0.76
CA LYS A 128 29.07 0.05 1.30
C LYS A 128 28.84 -0.90 2.47
N HIS A 129 27.85 -0.63 3.32
CA HIS A 129 27.47 -1.55 4.40
C HIS A 129 26.97 -2.89 3.85
N TRP A 130 26.05 -2.88 2.88
CA TRP A 130 25.56 -4.10 2.23
C TRP A 130 26.67 -4.89 1.54
N GLN A 131 27.63 -4.22 0.91
CA GLN A 131 28.79 -4.87 0.29
C GLN A 131 29.70 -5.56 1.32
N ASN A 132 29.83 -5.00 2.53
CA ASN A 132 30.73 -5.52 3.56
C ASN A 132 30.07 -6.56 4.48
N ALA A 133 28.88 -6.27 4.97
CA ALA A 133 28.18 -7.08 5.97
C ALA A 133 27.18 -8.06 5.34
N ASN A 134 26.66 -7.73 4.15
CA ASN A 134 25.57 -8.45 3.49
C ASN A 134 24.33 -8.68 4.38
N ASP A 135 24.08 -7.74 5.31
CA ASP A 135 22.91 -7.75 6.18
C ASP A 135 22.37 -6.33 6.36
N ARG A 136 21.19 -6.22 6.98
CA ARG A 136 20.55 -4.95 7.30
C ARG A 136 21.34 -4.17 8.34
N MET A 137 21.25 -2.85 8.26
CA MET A 137 21.76 -1.96 9.31
C MET A 137 20.94 -2.09 10.60
N THR A 138 21.59 -1.81 11.73
CA THR A 138 20.95 -1.69 13.05
C THR A 138 20.06 -0.44 13.14
N ASP A 139 19.11 -0.43 14.06
CA ASP A 139 18.17 0.68 14.22
C ASP A 139 18.91 1.99 14.58
N GLU A 140 19.99 1.92 15.39
CA GLU A 140 20.83 3.06 15.75
C GLU A 140 21.57 3.65 14.54
N GLN A 141 22.12 2.79 13.67
CA GLN A 141 22.77 3.22 12.43
C GLN A 141 21.77 3.91 11.49
N ILE A 142 20.55 3.37 11.39
CA ILE A 142 19.49 3.94 10.56
C ILE A 142 19.07 5.31 11.12
N LEU A 143 18.86 5.42 12.42
CA LEU A 143 18.51 6.67 13.11
C LEU A 143 19.57 7.76 12.89
N PHE A 144 20.86 7.41 13.04
CA PHE A 144 21.98 8.29 12.71
C PHE A 144 21.92 8.77 11.25
N LEU A 145 21.63 7.86 10.30
CA LEU A 145 21.53 8.21 8.88
C LEU A 145 20.33 9.09 8.55
N VAL A 146 19.20 8.99 9.26
CA VAL A 146 18.05 9.88 9.02
C VAL A 146 18.13 11.19 9.79
N GLY A 147 19.11 11.34 10.68
CA GLY A 147 19.31 12.54 11.50
C GLY A 147 18.30 12.65 12.64
N LYS A 148 17.84 11.52 13.18
CA LYS A 148 16.99 11.46 14.37
C LYS A 148 17.84 10.83 15.48
N GLN A 149 18.12 11.60 16.53
CA GLN A 149 18.72 11.12 17.78
C GLN A 149 17.71 11.27 18.90
#